data_AF-A0A820M8K4-F1
#
_entry.id   AF-A0A820M8K4-F1
#
_cell.length_a   1.000
_cell.length_b   1.000
_cell.length_c   1.000
_cell.angle_alpha   90.00
_cell.angle_beta   90.00
_cell.angle_gamma   90.00
#
_symmetry.space_group_name_H-M   'P 1'
#
loop_
_entity.id
_entity.type
_entity.pdbx_description
1 polymer ?
#
loop_
_entity_poly.entity_id
_entity_poly.type
_entity_poly.pdbx_seq_one_letter_code
_entity_poly.pdbx_strand_id
1 'polypeptide(L)' 'MTQALSRTVCIICGKEKAAFKCGGCSQEFCFNHLEDHKQELSKQFDEVEVNRNIFRQTFTEQTTKPQKHPKIQQIGT' A
#
# COMPACT_ATOMS: atom_id res chain seq x y z
N MET A 1 11.32 4.62 -40.92
CA MET A 1 11.35 4.69 -39.44
C MET A 1 11.14 3.27 -38.92
N THR A 2 12.16 2.65 -38.35
CA THR A 2 12.07 1.31 -37.74
C THR A 2 11.41 1.46 -36.37
N GLN A 3 10.17 0.96 -36.23
CA GLN A 3 9.52 0.86 -34.93
C GLN A 3 10.30 -0.16 -34.09
N ALA A 4 11.01 0.31 -33.06
CA ALA A 4 11.56 -0.58 -32.05
C ALA A 4 10.37 -1.23 -31.32
N LEU A 5 10.18 -2.54 -31.52
CA LEU A 5 9.28 -3.32 -30.66
C LEU A 5 9.91 -3.33 -29.27
N SER A 6 9.44 -2.44 -28.38
CA SER A 6 9.80 -2.45 -26.98
C SER A 6 9.39 -3.81 -26.42
N ARG A 7 10.37 -4.66 -26.17
CA ARG A 7 10.13 -6.00 -25.61
C ARG A 7 9.67 -5.81 -24.18
N THR A 8 8.44 -6.24 -23.89
CA THR A 8 7.89 -6.17 -22.54
C THR A 8 8.38 -7.38 -21.76
N VAL A 9 9.05 -7.13 -20.64
CA VAL A 9 9.69 -8.19 -19.84
C VAL A 9 9.16 -8.19 -18.43
N CYS A 10 8.93 -9.38 -17.88
CA CYS A 10 8.59 -9.49 -16.48
C CYS A 10 9.74 -8.95 -15.62
N ILE A 11 9.45 -7.97 -14.76
CA ILE A 11 10.44 -7.36 -13.85
C ILE A 11 11.01 -8.35 -12.82
N ILE A 12 10.29 -9.43 -12.53
CA ILE A 12 10.69 -10.44 -11.53
C ILE A 12 11.57 -11.53 -12.15
N CYS A 13 11.22 -12.06 -13.33
CA CYS A 13 11.90 -13.22 -13.91
C CYS A 13 12.49 -13.02 -15.31
N GLY A 14 12.37 -11.82 -15.89
CA GLY A 14 12.97 -11.45 -17.18
C GLY A 14 12.35 -12.12 -18.41
N LYS A 15 11.25 -12.89 -18.26
CA LYS A 15 10.59 -13.55 -19.40
C LYS A 15 9.96 -12.51 -20.32
N GLU A 16 10.35 -12.53 -21.61
CA GLU A 16 9.88 -11.63 -22.68
C GLU A 16 8.49 -11.99 -23.23
N LYS A 17 7.99 -13.21 -23.00
CA LYS A 17 6.69 -13.64 -23.54
C LYS A 17 5.59 -13.37 -22.51
N ALA A 18 4.64 -12.49 -22.89
CA ALA A 18 3.42 -12.15 -22.15
C ALA A 18 3.65 -11.40 -20.83
N ALA A 19 4.38 -10.29 -20.88
CA ALA A 19 4.39 -9.34 -19.79
C ALA A 19 3.18 -8.38 -19.89
N PHE A 20 2.48 -8.22 -18.78
CA PHE A 20 1.31 -7.37 -18.60
C PHE A 20 1.70 -6.19 -17.71
N LYS A 21 1.27 -4.99 -18.10
CA LYS A 21 1.51 -3.79 -17.31
C LYS A 21 0.48 -3.67 -16.18
N CYS A 22 0.95 -3.48 -14.96
CA CYS A 22 0.10 -3.11 -13.83
C CYS A 22 -0.31 -1.62 -13.96
N GLY A 23 -1.61 -1.33 -13.93
CA GLY A 23 -2.12 0.04 -14.05
C GLY A 23 -1.78 0.95 -12.86
N GLY A 24 -1.52 0.37 -11.68
CA GLY A 24 -1.18 1.11 -10.47
C GLY A 24 0.29 1.52 -10.39
N CYS A 25 1.20 0.55 -10.49
CA CYS A 25 2.65 0.80 -10.35
C CYS A 25 3.39 0.96 -11.69
N SER A 26 2.72 0.79 -12.83
CA SER A 26 3.30 0.86 -14.18
C SER A 26 4.42 -0.16 -14.48
N GLN A 27 4.61 -1.17 -13.63
CA GLN A 27 5.58 -2.24 -13.84
C GLN A 27 5.02 -3.38 -14.71
N GLU A 28 5.90 -4.14 -15.34
CA GLU A 28 5.55 -5.24 -16.23
C GLU A 28 5.80 -6.60 -15.56
N PHE A 29 4.82 -7.50 -15.64
CA PHE A 29 4.86 -8.81 -14.98
C PHE A 29 4.38 -9.91 -15.93
N CYS A 30 4.97 -11.11 -15.86
CA CYS A 30 4.30 -12.26 -16.46
C CYS A 30 3.01 -12.57 -15.67
N PHE A 31 2.13 -13.38 -16.26
CA PHE A 31 0.83 -13.72 -15.66
C PHE A 31 0.95 -14.14 -14.17
N ASN A 32 1.85 -15.06 -13.85
CA ASN A 32 2.03 -15.55 -12.47
C ASN A 32 2.46 -14.43 -11.52
N HIS A 33 3.52 -13.69 -11.85
CA HIS A 33 4.01 -12.61 -10.98
C HIS A 33 3.06 -11.41 -10.92
N LEU A 34 2.17 -11.23 -11.91
CA LEU A 34 1.10 -10.25 -11.83
C LEU A 34 0.07 -10.67 -10.79
N GLU A 35 -0.27 -11.95 -10.72
CA GLU A 35 -1.18 -12.49 -9.70
C GLU A 35 -0.57 -12.39 -8.30
N ASP A 36 0.69 -12.80 -8.14
CA ASP A 36 1.43 -12.64 -6.88
C ASP A 36 1.48 -11.17 -6.44
N HIS A 37 1.77 -10.26 -7.38
CA HIS A 37 1.79 -8.83 -7.12
C HIS A 37 0.43 -8.30 -6.65
N LYS A 38 -0.68 -8.76 -7.25
CA LYS A 38 -2.03 -8.37 -6.85
C LYS A 38 -2.39 -8.89 -5.45
N GLN A 39 -1.99 -10.13 -5.12
CA GLN A 39 -2.20 -10.70 -3.79
C GLN A 39 -1.45 -9.91 -2.72
N GLU A 40 -0.19 -9.56 -2.98
CA GLU A 40 0.60 -8.75 -2.07
C GLU A 40 0.00 -7.35 -1.88
N LEU A 41 -0.47 -6.70 -2.96
CA LEU A 41 -1.20 -5.44 -2.85
C LEU A 41 -2.47 -5.56 -1.99
N SER A 42 -3.26 -6.62 -2.18
CA SER A 42 -4.46 -6.87 -1.37
C SER A 42 -4.11 -6.94 0.11
N LYS A 43 -3.08 -7.71 0.45
CA LYS A 43 -2.61 -7.86 1.83
C LYS A 43 -2.17 -6.51 2.43
N GLN A 44 -1.44 -5.70 1.67
CA GLN A 44 -1.03 -4.36 2.13
C GLN A 44 -2.23 -3.44 2.38
N PHE A 45 -3.28 -3.52 1.54
CA PHE A 45 -4.50 -2.75 1.77
C PHE A 45 -5.23 -3.21 3.04
N ASP A 46 -5.31 -4.52 3.28
CA ASP A 46 -5.90 -5.06 4.51
C ASP A 46 -5.12 -4.59 5.75
N GLU A 47 -3.79 -4.60 5.70
CA GLU A 47 -2.93 -4.11 6.79
C GLU A 47 -3.15 -2.60 7.05
N VAL A 48 -3.31 -1.79 6.00
CA VAL A 48 -3.63 -0.35 6.14
C VAL A 48 -5.00 -0.15 6.80
N GLU A 49 -6.01 -0.94 6.41
CA GLU A 49 -7.35 -0.86 7.01
C GLU A 49 -7.32 -1.21 8.51
N VAL A 50 -6.63 -2.30 8.86
CA VAL A 50 -6.44 -2.73 10.25
C VAL A 50 -5.75 -1.63 11.05
N ASN A 51 -4.63 -1.09 10.56
CA ASN A 51 -3.89 -0.02 11.22
C ASN A 51 -4.73 1.24 11.40
N ARG A 52 -5.52 1.62 10.39
CA ARG A 52 -6.46 2.74 10.48
C ARG A 52 -7.51 2.50 11.57
N ASN A 53 -8.03 1.28 11.68
CA ASN A 53 -9.05 0.96 12.66
C ASN A 53 -8.49 1.03 14.09
N ILE A 54 -7.30 0.46 14.32
CA ILE A 54 -6.58 0.55 15.59
C ILE A 54 -6.33 2.02 15.97
N PHE A 55 -5.80 2.81 15.04
CA PHE A 55 -5.55 4.24 15.28
C PHE A 55 -6.83 4.98 15.69
N ARG A 56 -7.94 4.75 14.98
CA ARG A 56 -9.23 5.38 15.30
C ARG A 56 -9.75 4.96 16.67
N GLN A 57 -9.60 3.69 17.04
CA GLN A 57 -9.99 3.18 18.36
C GLN A 57 -9.16 3.84 19.46
N THR A 58 -7.83 3.82 19.33
CA THR A 58 -6.91 4.44 20.29
C THR A 58 -7.19 5.94 20.45
N PHE A 59 -7.44 6.66 19.35
CA PHE A 59 -7.78 8.08 19.41
C PHE A 59 -9.13 8.34 20.10
N THR A 60 -10.15 7.52 19.80
CA THR A 60 -11.47 7.64 20.42
C THR A 60 -11.41 7.35 21.92
N GLU A 61 -10.64 6.34 22.34
CA GLU A 61 -10.44 6.00 23.74
C GLU A 61 -9.73 7.13 24.52
N GLN A 62 -8.78 7.82 23.89
CA GLN A 62 -8.08 8.96 24.51
C GLN A 62 -8.99 10.20 24.63
N THR A 63 -9.78 10.50 23.61
CA THR A 63 -10.68 11.66 23.60
C THR A 63 -11.89 11.50 24.53
N THR A 64 -12.39 10.27 24.70
CA THR A 64 -13.50 9.96 25.62
C THR A 64 -13.06 9.85 27.09
N LYS A 65 -11.75 9.75 27.37
CA LYS A 65 -11.19 9.74 28.73
C LYS A 65 -10.22 10.92 28.94
N PRO A 66 -10.72 12.17 29.03
CA PRO A 66 -9.85 13.35 29.21
C PRO A 66 -9.08 13.38 30.56
N GLN A 67 -9.39 12.48 31.50
CA GLN A 67 -8.89 12.52 32.89
C GLN A 67 -7.50 11.89 33.15
N LYS A 68 -6.63 11.67 32.14
CA LYS A 68 -5.29 11.09 32.39
C LYS A 68 -4.09 11.92 31.91
N HIS A 69 -4.30 13.14 31.42
CA HIS A 69 -3.18 14.03 31.11
C HIS A 69 -3.12 15.24 32.05
N PRO A 70 -2.38 15.16 33.17
CA PRO A 70 -2.15 16.30 34.07
C PRO A 70 -1.40 17.50 33.44
N LYS A 71 -1.12 17.47 32.13
CA LYS A 71 -0.33 18.48 31.40
C LYS A 71 -1.15 19.46 30.55
N ILE A 72 -2.48 19.32 30.45
CA ILE A 72 -3.31 20.27 29.68
C ILE A 72 -3.65 21.53 30.51
N GLN A 73 -3.34 21.53 31.82
CA GLN A 73 -3.68 22.62 32.74
C GLN A 73 -2.68 23.81 32.75
N GLN A 74 -1.65 23.82 31.90
CA GLN A 74 -0.62 24.88 31.90
C GLN A 74 -0.47 25.60 30.56
N ILE A 75 -1.58 25.86 29.87
CA ILE A 75 -1.60 26.81 28.75
C ILE A 75 -2.55 27.94 29.15
N GLY A 76 -2.08 28.77 30.08
CA GLY A 76 -2.87 29.86 30.67
C GLY A 76 -1.99 30.67 31.62
N THR A 77 -1.13 31.50 31.04
CA THR A 77 -0.50 32.67 31.69
C THR A 77 -0.59 33.83 30.72
#